data_AF-A0A1Z4GJ11-F1
#
_entry.id   AF-A0A1Z4GJ11-F1
#
_cell.length_a   1.000
_cell.length_b   1.000
_cell.length_c   1.000
_cell.angle_alpha   90.00
_cell.angle_beta   90.00
_cell.angle_gamma   90.00
#
_symmetry.space_group_name_H-M   'P 1'
#
loop_
_entity.id
_entity.type
_entity.pdbx_description
1 polymer ?
#
loop_
_entity_poly.entity_id
_entity_poly.type
_entity_poly.pdbx_seq_one_letter_code
_entity_poly.pdbx_strand_id
1 'polypeptide(L)'
;MKLVSDPAIAKKIQKMNQRVRWQDPLIKQRGIDQTQLVLKDGQADTPEFSFLVVGDSGSGRHGGQNPQRRVAELALPHLDDCRFMLHTGDVIYLVGSSEYYQQNFIQPYKEYLVGGEHPKKIAYDNMTFRVPILPVPGNHDYYNLPVVFNLLSITTLPIRRLLRSRLDMDVGLHGSATGDAYAKAFLDYLNALKFPGDLDRHLDTHYTAKTDTGRCLAYQPGQFTRLPNRYYTFRYGDIDFFALDSNTFNNPPPIPETAAGDAERITLEQRRQDFEQEKQQILDKSSQLNPDNPNEAEYLDDLYVKLSQIEELIVDIDKQLAPQQTADTDIEQLEWLKNKLIASWHNSQVRGRVVYFHHPPYVTEATKWEQGQTLAIRTRLREVFNAVAETVGDLPQDRAVVDLVLNGHAHCLEYLQTYNTGYADSSMNWIVCGGSGFSLRRQRTEGADLVERDKLIARSHLFVGRNGHGSTKRRPYSCLRIDVTGKKHPRFIVRPLVAEWYQREWHNYQIEPFMI
;
A
#
# COMPACT_ATOMS: atom_id res chain seq x y z
N MET A 1 -0.35 -21.13 -16.16
CA MET A 1 -1.71 -20.60 -15.87
C MET A 1 -1.56 -19.36 -14.98
N LYS A 2 -1.99 -18.16 -15.40
CA LYS A 2 -1.91 -16.95 -14.56
C LYS A 2 -2.92 -17.05 -13.41
N LEU A 3 -2.56 -16.76 -12.14
CA LEU A 3 -3.52 -16.76 -11.03
C LEU A 3 -4.15 -15.37 -10.81
N VAL A 4 -3.44 -14.30 -11.21
CA VAL A 4 -3.91 -12.92 -11.13
C VAL A 4 -3.71 -12.17 -12.46
N SER A 5 -4.47 -11.10 -12.66
CA SER A 5 -4.33 -10.16 -13.77
C SER A 5 -4.26 -8.73 -13.23
N ASP A 6 -3.16 -8.05 -13.50
CA ASP A 6 -3.00 -6.61 -13.23
C ASP A 6 -3.64 -5.79 -14.38
N PRO A 7 -4.65 -4.94 -14.10
CA PRO A 7 -5.22 -4.06 -15.11
C PRO A 7 -4.22 -3.00 -15.60
N ALA A 8 -4.36 -2.54 -16.86
CA ALA A 8 -3.60 -1.40 -17.36
C ALA A 8 -3.86 -0.12 -16.53
N ILE A 9 -2.84 0.74 -16.42
CA ILE A 9 -2.90 1.99 -15.65
C ILE A 9 -4.06 2.89 -16.10
N ALA A 10 -4.23 3.14 -17.41
CA ALA A 10 -5.36 3.93 -17.91
C ALA A 10 -6.72 3.37 -17.47
N LYS A 11 -6.87 2.04 -17.42
CA LYS A 11 -8.11 1.40 -16.95
C LYS A 11 -8.32 1.59 -15.45
N LYS A 12 -7.26 1.50 -14.63
CA LYS A 12 -7.31 1.79 -13.18
C LYS A 12 -7.81 3.22 -12.95
N ILE A 13 -7.18 4.20 -13.60
CA ILE A 13 -7.52 5.62 -13.51
C ILE A 13 -8.97 5.86 -13.95
N GLN A 14 -9.33 5.38 -15.15
CA GLN A 14 -10.69 5.55 -15.68
C GLN A 14 -11.75 5.02 -14.72
N LYS A 15 -11.54 3.83 -14.16
CA LYS A 15 -12.50 3.22 -13.22
C LYS A 15 -12.60 4.00 -11.91
N MET A 16 -11.48 4.41 -11.32
CA MET A 16 -11.51 5.22 -10.10
C MET A 16 -12.18 6.59 -10.33
N ASN A 17 -11.86 7.27 -11.44
CA ASN A 17 -12.48 8.54 -11.81
C ASN A 17 -14.00 8.41 -11.99
N GLN A 18 -14.47 7.31 -12.60
CA GLN A 18 -15.91 7.02 -12.71
C GLN A 18 -16.58 6.91 -11.34
N ARG A 19 -15.93 6.22 -10.38
CA ARG A 19 -16.49 5.92 -9.06
C ARG A 19 -16.65 7.14 -8.19
N VAL A 20 -15.69 8.06 -8.23
CA VAL A 20 -15.74 9.34 -7.50
C VAL A 20 -16.39 10.46 -8.32
N ARG A 21 -16.94 10.17 -9.50
CA ARG A 21 -17.48 11.16 -10.45
C ARG A 21 -16.52 12.35 -10.62
N TRP A 22 -15.26 12.05 -10.94
CA TRP A 22 -14.19 13.02 -11.03
C TRP A 22 -14.60 14.22 -11.88
N GLN A 23 -14.46 15.43 -11.32
CA GLN A 23 -14.67 16.70 -12.03
C GLN A 23 -16.10 16.90 -12.58
N ASP A 24 -17.10 16.25 -11.96
CA ASP A 24 -18.52 16.42 -12.27
C ASP A 24 -18.95 17.92 -12.20
N PRO A 25 -19.86 18.39 -13.08
CA PRO A 25 -20.29 19.79 -13.08
C PRO A 25 -20.77 20.30 -11.71
N LEU A 26 -21.48 19.47 -10.93
CA LEU A 26 -21.98 19.88 -9.61
C LEU A 26 -20.86 20.04 -8.57
N ILE A 27 -19.77 19.28 -8.74
CA ILE A 27 -18.57 19.36 -7.91
C ILE A 27 -17.80 20.64 -8.26
N LYS A 28 -17.58 20.91 -9.55
CA LYS A 28 -16.92 22.12 -10.04
C LYS A 28 -17.66 23.39 -9.63
N GLN A 29 -18.98 23.42 -9.81
CA GLN A 29 -19.82 24.57 -9.46
C GLN A 29 -19.73 24.93 -7.97
N ARG A 30 -19.57 23.92 -7.10
CA ARG A 30 -19.42 24.10 -5.65
C ARG A 30 -17.98 24.40 -5.22
N GLY A 31 -17.02 24.43 -6.15
CA GLY A 31 -15.61 24.59 -5.85
C GLY A 31 -15.08 23.49 -4.92
N ILE A 32 -15.48 22.24 -5.17
CA ILE A 32 -15.08 21.11 -4.33
C ILE A 32 -13.72 20.56 -4.79
N ASP A 33 -12.73 20.56 -3.88
CA ASP A 33 -11.46 19.85 -4.05
C ASP A 33 -11.65 18.37 -3.68
N GLN A 34 -11.77 17.53 -4.71
CA GLN A 34 -11.90 16.07 -4.57
C GLN A 34 -10.60 15.36 -4.19
N THR A 35 -9.53 16.09 -3.90
CA THR A 35 -8.24 15.52 -3.48
C THR A 35 -7.87 15.92 -2.06
N GLN A 36 -8.78 16.55 -1.32
CA GLN A 36 -8.54 17.01 0.04
C GLN A 36 -9.62 16.53 0.99
N LEU A 37 -9.22 16.26 2.22
CA LEU A 37 -10.13 16.04 3.34
C LEU A 37 -9.67 16.82 4.57
N VAL A 38 -10.60 17.05 5.49
CA VAL A 38 -10.32 17.56 6.84
C VAL A 38 -10.87 16.57 7.85
N LEU A 39 -10.01 16.12 8.77
CA LEU A 39 -10.41 15.31 9.92
C LEU A 39 -11.16 16.20 10.92
N LYS A 40 -12.44 15.90 11.15
CA LYS A 40 -13.32 16.62 12.08
C LYS A 40 -13.33 15.95 13.45
N ASP A 41 -12.14 15.80 14.04
CA ASP A 41 -11.96 15.28 15.41
C ASP A 41 -11.76 16.39 16.46
N GLY A 42 -11.65 17.65 16.02
CA GLY A 42 -11.47 18.81 16.89
C GLY A 42 -10.05 18.94 17.46
N GLN A 43 -9.08 18.16 16.97
CA GLN A 43 -7.72 18.10 17.50
C GLN A 43 -6.65 18.33 16.41
N ALA A 44 -7.05 18.60 15.17
CA ALA A 44 -6.16 18.82 14.03
C ALA A 44 -5.14 19.94 14.22
N ASP A 45 -5.40 20.94 15.08
CA ASP A 45 -4.46 22.04 15.36
C ASP A 45 -3.49 21.71 16.51
N THR A 46 -3.55 20.48 17.05
CA THR A 46 -2.61 20.03 18.10
C THR A 46 -1.27 19.71 17.47
N PRO A 47 -0.19 20.46 17.78
CA PRO A 47 1.09 20.32 17.08
C PRO A 47 1.84 19.03 17.43
N GLU A 48 1.53 18.44 18.58
CA GLU A 48 2.09 17.17 19.02
C GLU A 48 1.00 16.11 19.04
N PHE A 49 1.23 15.01 18.34
CA PHE A 49 0.26 13.93 18.19
C PHE A 49 0.95 12.65 17.82
N SER A 50 0.27 11.52 18.01
CA SER A 50 0.74 10.21 17.56
C SER A 50 -0.16 9.66 16.46
N PHE A 51 0.39 8.85 15.57
CA PHE A 51 -0.36 8.06 14.61
C PHE A 51 0.24 6.67 14.43
N LEU A 52 -0.56 5.74 13.93
CA LEU A 52 -0.16 4.36 13.63
C LEU A 52 0.13 4.19 12.15
N VAL A 53 1.00 3.24 11.81
CA VAL A 53 1.26 2.83 10.42
C VAL A 53 1.28 1.32 10.31
N VAL A 54 0.57 0.80 9.30
CA VAL A 54 0.54 -0.60 8.88
C VAL A 54 0.55 -0.69 7.36
N GLY A 55 0.90 -1.85 6.81
CA GLY A 55 0.87 -2.12 5.38
C GLY A 55 0.80 -3.62 5.12
N ASP A 56 0.25 -4.02 3.97
CA ASP A 56 0.30 -5.42 3.52
C ASP A 56 -0.32 -6.39 4.56
N SER A 57 -1.37 -5.90 5.24
CA SER A 57 -1.96 -6.57 6.39
C SER A 57 -3.03 -7.59 5.97
N GLY A 58 -3.63 -7.45 4.78
CA GLY A 58 -4.87 -8.08 4.31
C GLY A 58 -4.92 -9.60 4.07
N SER A 59 -4.08 -10.37 4.75
CA SER A 59 -3.89 -11.82 4.51
C SER A 59 -4.83 -12.73 5.30
N GLY A 60 -5.50 -12.22 6.33
CA GLY A 60 -6.39 -13.04 7.14
C GLY A 60 -5.69 -14.17 7.89
N ARG A 61 -6.33 -15.34 7.93
CA ARG A 61 -5.79 -16.53 8.59
C ARG A 61 -4.95 -17.36 7.62
N HIS A 62 -3.67 -17.57 7.94
CA HIS A 62 -2.75 -18.44 7.18
C HIS A 62 -2.19 -19.52 8.10
N GLY A 63 -2.29 -20.80 7.69
CA GLY A 63 -1.83 -21.94 8.50
C GLY A 63 -2.46 -22.03 9.90
N GLY A 64 -3.69 -21.54 10.09
CA GLY A 64 -4.38 -21.47 11.39
C GLY A 64 -3.94 -20.31 12.29
N GLN A 65 -2.93 -19.54 11.89
CA GLN A 65 -2.47 -18.33 12.56
C GLN A 65 -3.08 -17.08 11.91
N ASN A 66 -3.11 -15.96 12.64
CA ASN A 66 -3.54 -14.67 12.08
C ASN A 66 -2.53 -13.57 12.47
N PRO A 67 -1.41 -13.44 11.73
CA PRO A 67 -0.38 -12.44 12.01
C PRO A 67 -0.94 -11.01 12.00
N GLN A 68 -1.83 -10.71 11.06
CA GLN A 68 -2.53 -9.42 10.97
C GLN A 68 -3.26 -9.08 12.27
N ARG A 69 -4.01 -10.03 12.83
CA ARG A 69 -4.72 -9.84 14.11
C ARG A 69 -3.74 -9.61 15.26
N ARG A 70 -2.60 -10.30 15.28
CA ARG A 70 -1.57 -10.08 16.31
C ARG A 70 -1.00 -8.67 16.24
N VAL A 71 -0.72 -8.18 15.04
CA VAL A 71 -0.27 -6.81 14.82
C VAL A 71 -1.36 -5.79 15.20
N ALA A 72 -2.62 -6.04 14.87
CA ALA A 72 -3.73 -5.19 15.30
C ALA A 72 -3.87 -5.17 16.84
N GLU A 73 -3.71 -6.32 17.51
CA GLU A 73 -3.71 -6.43 18.98
C GLU A 73 -2.57 -5.63 19.63
N LEU A 74 -1.38 -5.61 19.02
CA LEU A 74 -0.27 -4.77 19.48
C LEU A 74 -0.56 -3.27 19.40
N ALA A 75 -1.39 -2.85 18.45
CA ALA A 75 -1.74 -1.45 18.28
C ALA A 75 -2.83 -0.97 19.26
N LEU A 76 -3.62 -1.89 19.84
CA LEU A 76 -4.76 -1.55 20.70
C LEU A 76 -4.39 -0.68 21.92
N PRO A 77 -3.29 -0.95 22.67
CA PRO A 77 -2.91 -0.10 23.81
C PRO A 77 -2.56 1.34 23.41
N HIS A 78 -2.35 1.61 22.12
CA HIS A 78 -1.98 2.93 21.60
C HIS A 78 -3.15 3.66 20.92
N LEU A 79 -4.31 3.01 20.81
CA LEU A 79 -5.44 3.47 20.02
C LEU A 79 -6.02 4.80 20.52
N ASP A 80 -6.07 5.00 21.85
CA ASP A 80 -6.60 6.23 22.45
C ASP A 80 -5.61 7.41 22.37
N ASP A 81 -4.31 7.12 22.26
CA ASP A 81 -3.27 8.13 22.10
C ASP A 81 -3.13 8.58 20.64
N CYS A 82 -3.37 7.68 19.69
CA CYS A 82 -3.16 7.92 18.26
C CYS A 82 -4.39 8.56 17.61
N ARG A 83 -4.16 9.53 16.72
CA ARG A 83 -5.23 10.30 16.06
C ARG A 83 -5.81 9.56 14.85
N PHE A 84 -4.97 8.79 14.16
CA PHE A 84 -5.33 8.01 12.99
C PHE A 84 -4.33 6.88 12.75
N MET A 85 -4.68 5.96 11.86
CA MET A 85 -3.80 4.94 11.30
C MET A 85 -3.65 5.18 9.79
N LEU A 86 -2.42 5.22 9.30
CA LEU A 86 -2.12 5.15 7.87
C LEU A 86 -1.99 3.68 7.46
N HIS A 87 -2.59 3.30 6.32
CA HIS A 87 -2.41 1.97 5.74
C HIS A 87 -1.76 2.08 4.36
N THR A 88 -0.54 1.57 4.19
CA THR A 88 0.28 1.74 2.98
C THR A 88 -0.10 0.79 1.83
N GLY A 89 -1.38 0.41 1.70
CA GLY A 89 -1.88 -0.45 0.62
C GLY A 89 -1.83 -1.96 0.89
N ASP A 90 -2.38 -2.70 -0.08
CA ASP A 90 -2.69 -4.13 -0.01
C ASP A 90 -3.54 -4.48 1.21
N VAL A 91 -4.73 -3.90 1.20
CA VAL A 91 -5.70 -4.03 2.29
C VAL A 91 -6.33 -5.42 2.30
N ILE A 92 -6.46 -6.06 1.14
CA ILE A 92 -7.02 -7.40 0.98
C ILE A 92 -6.22 -8.23 -0.04
N TYR A 93 -5.58 -9.29 0.44
CA TYR A 93 -4.98 -10.32 -0.40
C TYR A 93 -6.01 -11.40 -0.77
N LEU A 94 -5.80 -12.17 -1.85
CA LEU A 94 -4.73 -12.02 -2.86
C LEU A 94 -5.17 -11.14 -4.05
N VAL A 95 -6.47 -10.93 -4.25
CA VAL A 95 -6.99 -10.22 -5.44
C VAL A 95 -8.00 -9.14 -5.10
N GLY A 96 -7.97 -8.62 -3.87
CA GLY A 96 -8.85 -7.53 -3.46
C GLY A 96 -10.34 -7.86 -3.54
N SER A 97 -10.73 -9.14 -3.44
CA SER A 97 -12.14 -9.54 -3.53
C SER A 97 -12.93 -9.03 -2.31
N SER A 98 -14.15 -8.54 -2.56
CA SER A 98 -15.06 -8.12 -1.48
C SER A 98 -15.43 -9.26 -0.53
N GLU A 99 -15.33 -10.51 -0.98
CA GLU A 99 -15.68 -11.71 -0.19
C GLU A 99 -14.79 -11.88 1.05
N TYR A 100 -13.55 -11.37 1.02
CA TYR A 100 -12.59 -11.55 2.11
C TYR A 100 -12.52 -10.38 3.09
N TYR A 101 -13.17 -9.25 2.83
CA TYR A 101 -13.14 -8.10 3.75
C TYR A 101 -13.58 -8.45 5.16
N GLN A 102 -14.56 -9.36 5.31
CA GLN A 102 -15.02 -9.79 6.62
C GLN A 102 -13.91 -10.43 7.45
N GLN A 103 -13.12 -11.31 6.83
CA GLN A 103 -12.11 -12.13 7.51
C GLN A 103 -10.75 -11.44 7.56
N ASN A 104 -10.42 -10.67 6.52
CA ASN A 104 -9.09 -10.14 6.26
C ASN A 104 -8.98 -8.64 6.56
N PHE A 105 -10.07 -8.00 7.02
CA PHE A 105 -10.01 -6.60 7.46
C PHE A 105 -10.94 -6.32 8.65
N ILE A 106 -12.25 -6.58 8.51
CA ILE A 106 -13.25 -6.25 9.53
C ILE A 106 -13.00 -6.99 10.85
N GLN A 107 -12.76 -8.31 10.80
CA GLN A 107 -12.47 -9.08 12.01
C GLN A 107 -11.13 -8.68 12.68
N PRO A 108 -10.01 -8.58 11.94
CA PRO A 108 -8.73 -8.15 12.51
C PRO A 108 -8.78 -6.76 13.16
N TYR A 109 -9.46 -5.79 12.53
CA TYR A 109 -9.54 -4.40 12.96
C TYR A 109 -10.89 -4.03 13.60
N LYS A 110 -11.61 -4.99 14.18
CA LYS A 110 -12.96 -4.76 14.73
C LYS A 110 -13.00 -3.60 15.75
N GLU A 111 -11.94 -3.43 16.54
CA GLU A 111 -11.83 -2.35 17.52
C GLU A 111 -11.62 -0.98 16.88
N TYR A 112 -11.40 -0.85 15.57
CA TYR A 112 -11.36 0.43 14.87
C TYR A 112 -12.72 0.82 14.30
N LEU A 113 -13.69 -0.10 14.28
CA LEU A 113 -14.97 0.06 13.61
C LEU A 113 -16.11 0.38 14.58
N VAL A 114 -17.04 1.22 14.13
CA VAL A 114 -18.35 1.37 14.78
C VAL A 114 -19.11 0.05 14.63
N GLY A 115 -19.64 -0.48 15.73
CA GLY A 115 -20.30 -1.79 15.75
C GLY A 115 -19.35 -2.99 15.79
N GLY A 116 -18.05 -2.75 16.07
CA GLY A 116 -17.00 -3.78 16.14
C GLY A 116 -17.24 -4.94 17.10
N GLU A 117 -18.13 -4.79 18.08
CA GLU A 117 -18.59 -5.88 18.98
C GLU A 117 -19.37 -6.97 18.23
N HIS A 118 -19.92 -6.63 17.06
CA HIS A 118 -20.68 -7.54 16.19
C HIS A 118 -20.15 -7.47 14.75
N PRO A 119 -18.89 -7.86 14.50
CA PRO A 119 -18.21 -7.61 13.23
C PRO A 119 -18.90 -8.29 12.04
N LYS A 120 -19.62 -9.40 12.27
CA LYS A 120 -20.40 -10.11 11.23
C LYS A 120 -21.59 -9.32 10.67
N LYS A 121 -22.00 -8.24 11.34
CA LYS A 121 -23.09 -7.36 10.89
C LYS A 121 -22.58 -6.16 10.09
N ILE A 122 -21.27 -5.98 10.00
CA ILE A 122 -20.65 -4.86 9.28
C ILE A 122 -20.48 -5.29 7.83
N ALA A 123 -21.17 -4.61 6.92
CA ALA A 123 -20.94 -4.80 5.50
C ALA A 123 -19.65 -4.10 5.07
N TYR A 124 -18.89 -4.72 4.17
CA TYR A 124 -17.59 -4.18 3.73
C TYR A 124 -17.71 -2.82 3.04
N ASP A 125 -18.81 -2.58 2.34
CA ASP A 125 -19.11 -1.34 1.63
C ASP A 125 -19.81 -0.30 2.51
N ASN A 126 -20.01 -0.59 3.80
CA ASN A 126 -20.61 0.31 4.78
C ASN A 126 -19.85 0.32 6.11
N MET A 127 -18.52 0.32 6.04
CA MET A 127 -17.66 0.45 7.21
C MET A 127 -17.63 1.91 7.69
N THR A 128 -17.70 2.09 9.01
CA THR A 128 -17.50 3.38 9.67
C THR A 128 -16.43 3.24 10.74
N PHE A 129 -15.45 4.13 10.73
CA PHE A 129 -14.29 4.05 11.62
C PHE A 129 -14.44 4.95 12.84
N ARG A 130 -14.36 4.41 14.07
CA ARG A 130 -14.31 5.24 15.28
C ARG A 130 -12.95 5.92 15.45
N VAL A 131 -11.88 5.24 15.04
CA VAL A 131 -10.53 5.80 14.89
C VAL A 131 -10.18 5.76 13.41
N PRO A 132 -9.86 6.90 12.78
CA PRO A 132 -9.62 6.96 11.35
C PRO A 132 -8.58 5.94 10.86
N ILE A 133 -8.93 5.19 9.82
CA ILE A 133 -7.98 4.44 8.99
C ILE A 133 -7.94 5.11 7.62
N LEU A 134 -6.75 5.54 7.21
CA LEU A 134 -6.49 6.30 5.99
C LEU A 134 -5.62 5.48 5.03
N PRO A 135 -6.23 4.57 4.24
CA PRO A 135 -5.51 3.74 3.29
C PRO A 135 -5.17 4.45 1.98
N VAL A 136 -4.17 3.92 1.30
CA VAL A 136 -3.94 4.03 -0.15
C VAL A 136 -4.17 2.65 -0.79
N PRO A 137 -4.47 2.53 -2.10
CA PRO A 137 -4.56 1.24 -2.76
C PRO A 137 -3.17 0.63 -3.04
N GLY A 138 -3.03 -0.69 -2.84
CA GLY A 138 -1.91 -1.49 -3.32
C GLY A 138 -2.22 -2.25 -4.61
N ASN A 139 -1.29 -3.07 -5.10
CA ASN A 139 -1.49 -3.81 -6.34
C ASN A 139 -2.55 -4.91 -6.20
N HIS A 140 -2.61 -5.57 -5.04
CA HIS A 140 -3.61 -6.61 -4.78
C HIS A 140 -5.03 -6.04 -4.69
N ASP A 141 -5.17 -4.76 -4.34
CA ASP A 141 -6.46 -4.06 -4.37
C ASP A 141 -6.99 -3.85 -5.81
N TYR A 142 -6.12 -3.92 -6.83
CA TYR A 142 -6.49 -3.79 -8.24
C TYR A 142 -6.56 -5.10 -9.02
N TYR A 143 -5.94 -6.16 -8.51
CA TYR A 143 -5.86 -7.44 -9.21
C TYR A 143 -7.24 -8.05 -9.48
N ASN A 144 -7.35 -8.69 -10.64
CA ASN A 144 -8.53 -9.43 -11.05
C ASN A 144 -8.20 -10.91 -11.17
N LEU A 145 -9.25 -11.74 -11.07
CA LEU A 145 -9.14 -13.13 -11.50
C LEU A 145 -9.10 -13.22 -13.04
N PRO A 146 -8.26 -14.10 -13.61
CA PRO A 146 -8.27 -14.35 -15.04
C PRO A 146 -9.67 -14.79 -15.53
N VAL A 147 -10.04 -14.33 -16.73
CA VAL A 147 -11.39 -14.53 -17.32
C VAL A 147 -11.81 -16.00 -17.38
N VAL A 148 -10.86 -16.92 -17.60
CA VAL A 148 -11.11 -18.37 -17.66
C VAL A 148 -11.68 -18.91 -16.34
N PHE A 149 -11.24 -18.39 -15.20
CA PHE A 149 -11.77 -18.79 -13.89
C PHE A 149 -13.20 -18.29 -13.66
N ASN A 150 -13.56 -17.12 -14.18
CA ASN A 150 -14.93 -16.61 -14.10
C ASN A 150 -15.94 -17.46 -14.91
N LEU A 151 -15.50 -18.11 -15.99
CA LEU A 151 -16.33 -19.02 -16.79
C LEU A 151 -16.47 -20.41 -16.12
N LEU A 152 -15.41 -20.88 -15.47
CA LEU A 152 -15.41 -22.16 -14.74
C LEU A 152 -16.13 -22.05 -13.39
N SER A 153 -16.11 -20.90 -12.72
CA SER A 153 -16.73 -20.71 -11.40
C SER A 153 -18.25 -20.88 -11.42
N ILE A 154 -18.92 -20.58 -12.54
CA ILE A 154 -20.37 -20.75 -12.72
C ILE A 154 -20.74 -22.23 -12.96
N THR A 155 -19.86 -23.01 -13.58
CA THR A 155 -20.16 -24.39 -14.02
C THR A 155 -19.66 -25.48 -13.07
N THR A 156 -18.77 -25.15 -12.12
CA THR A 156 -18.08 -26.14 -11.28
C THR A 156 -18.38 -26.07 -9.77
N LEU A 157 -19.37 -25.28 -9.31
CA LEU A 157 -19.72 -25.16 -7.87
C LEU A 157 -19.81 -26.50 -7.08
N PRO A 158 -20.49 -27.56 -7.56
CA PRO A 158 -20.50 -28.85 -6.86
C PRO A 158 -19.17 -29.61 -6.98
N ILE A 159 -18.47 -29.45 -8.10
CA ILE A 159 -17.16 -30.07 -8.36
C ILE A 159 -16.07 -29.41 -7.50
N ARG A 160 -16.17 -28.11 -7.18
CA ARG A 160 -15.23 -27.36 -6.32
C ARG A 160 -15.37 -27.72 -4.82
N ARG A 161 -16.54 -28.23 -4.39
CA ARG A 161 -16.67 -28.88 -3.07
C ARG A 161 -15.94 -30.22 -3.00
N LEU A 162 -15.85 -30.93 -4.12
CA LEU A 162 -15.11 -32.20 -4.25
C LEU A 162 -13.61 -31.97 -4.53
N LEU A 163 -13.29 -30.93 -5.32
CA LEU A 163 -12.00 -30.36 -5.62
C LEU A 163 -11.78 -29.11 -4.75
N ARG A 164 -11.96 -29.24 -3.43
CA ARG A 164 -11.20 -28.38 -2.51
C ARG A 164 -9.74 -28.71 -2.82
N SER A 165 -9.17 -27.97 -3.78
CA SER A 165 -7.79 -28.14 -4.18
C SER A 165 -6.96 -28.06 -2.91
N ARG A 166 -6.01 -28.97 -2.75
CA ARG A 166 -5.12 -29.05 -1.59
C ARG A 166 -4.32 -27.76 -1.32
N LEU A 167 -4.42 -26.79 -2.23
CA LEU A 167 -4.12 -25.38 -2.08
C LEU A 167 -5.46 -24.64 -1.96
N ASP A 168 -5.92 -24.38 -0.73
CA ASP A 168 -7.07 -23.50 -0.46
C ASP A 168 -6.56 -22.07 -0.67
N MET A 169 -6.42 -21.68 -1.94
CA MET A 169 -6.04 -20.31 -2.28
C MET A 169 -7.26 -19.43 -1.99
N ASP A 170 -7.07 -18.30 -1.31
CA ASP A 170 -8.09 -17.24 -1.09
C ASP A 170 -8.46 -16.53 -2.40
N VAL A 171 -8.89 -17.33 -3.38
CA VAL A 171 -9.28 -16.96 -4.74
C VAL A 171 -10.78 -17.07 -4.74
N GLY A 172 -11.41 -15.93 -4.46
CA GLY A 172 -12.85 -15.76 -4.42
C GLY A 172 -13.57 -16.15 -5.71
N LEU A 173 -14.89 -15.93 -5.79
CA LEU A 173 -15.64 -16.12 -7.05
C LEU A 173 -15.28 -15.06 -8.09
N HIS A 174 -14.78 -13.91 -7.65
CA HIS A 174 -14.32 -12.80 -8.49
C HIS A 174 -13.11 -12.09 -7.86
N GLY A 175 -12.37 -11.31 -8.66
CA GLY A 175 -11.32 -10.42 -8.15
C GLY A 175 -11.87 -9.07 -7.68
N SER A 176 -11.02 -8.05 -7.61
CA SER A 176 -11.38 -6.70 -7.15
C SER A 176 -12.31 -5.93 -8.10
N ALA A 177 -12.48 -6.40 -9.33
CA ALA A 177 -13.07 -5.65 -10.45
C ALA A 177 -12.33 -4.33 -10.70
N THR A 178 -10.99 -4.41 -10.74
CA THR A 178 -10.10 -3.25 -10.91
C THR A 178 -10.34 -2.23 -9.78
N GLY A 179 -10.24 -2.66 -8.52
CA GLY A 179 -10.37 -1.79 -7.34
C GLY A 179 -11.79 -1.36 -6.96
N ASP A 180 -12.83 -2.06 -7.42
CA ASP A 180 -14.22 -1.73 -7.07
C ASP A 180 -14.52 -1.99 -5.60
N ALA A 181 -14.03 -3.13 -5.10
CA ALA A 181 -14.18 -3.50 -3.70
C ALA A 181 -13.51 -2.47 -2.77
N TYR A 182 -12.26 -2.08 -3.08
CA TYR A 182 -11.54 -1.02 -2.37
C TYR A 182 -12.32 0.31 -2.40
N ALA A 183 -12.80 0.71 -3.59
CA ALA A 183 -13.51 1.98 -3.72
C ALA A 183 -14.81 2.02 -2.92
N LYS A 184 -15.59 0.93 -2.90
CA LYS A 184 -16.80 0.83 -2.08
C LYS A 184 -16.50 0.77 -0.58
N ALA A 185 -15.37 0.17 -0.21
CA ALA A 185 -14.96 0.05 1.18
C ALA A 185 -14.49 1.40 1.77
N PHE A 186 -13.69 2.17 1.03
CA PHE A 186 -12.96 3.31 1.59
C PHE A 186 -13.27 4.66 0.94
N LEU A 187 -13.54 4.70 -0.37
CA LEU A 187 -13.78 5.97 -1.06
C LEU A 187 -15.23 6.42 -0.91
N ASP A 188 -15.46 7.72 -1.09
CA ASP A 188 -16.81 8.25 -1.26
C ASP A 188 -17.31 7.87 -2.65
N TYR A 189 -18.04 6.74 -2.72
CA TYR A 189 -18.45 6.10 -3.96
C TYR A 189 -19.64 6.84 -4.61
N LEU A 190 -19.42 8.06 -5.10
CA LEU A 190 -20.44 8.96 -5.66
C LEU A 190 -21.19 8.37 -6.85
N ASN A 191 -20.60 7.41 -7.56
CA ASN A 191 -21.27 6.72 -8.67
C ASN A 191 -22.49 5.89 -8.23
N ALA A 192 -22.65 5.57 -6.94
CA ALA A 192 -23.87 4.92 -6.43
C ALA A 192 -25.08 5.88 -6.35
N LEU A 193 -24.85 7.20 -6.36
CA LEU A 193 -25.90 8.21 -6.26
C LEU A 193 -26.56 8.41 -7.64
N LYS A 194 -27.67 7.70 -7.88
CA LYS A 194 -28.35 7.66 -9.19
C LYS A 194 -29.61 8.51 -9.27
N PHE A 195 -30.28 8.84 -8.16
CA PHE A 195 -31.53 9.59 -8.23
C PHE A 195 -31.29 11.11 -8.35
N PRO A 196 -32.19 11.83 -9.03
CA PRO A 196 -32.09 13.28 -9.16
C PRO A 196 -32.00 13.98 -7.79
N GLY A 197 -31.01 14.86 -7.62
CA GLY A 197 -30.79 15.63 -6.39
C GLY A 197 -30.04 14.89 -5.27
N ASP A 198 -29.78 13.59 -5.40
CA ASP A 198 -29.02 12.85 -4.37
C ASP A 198 -27.57 13.33 -4.30
N LEU A 199 -26.93 13.55 -5.46
CA LEU A 199 -25.57 14.07 -5.48
C LEU A 199 -25.50 15.45 -4.83
N ASP A 200 -26.41 16.38 -5.17
CA ASP A 200 -26.46 17.71 -4.54
C ASP A 200 -26.57 17.62 -3.02
N ARG A 201 -27.54 16.85 -2.51
CA ARG A 201 -27.74 16.67 -1.07
C ARG A 201 -26.51 16.04 -0.41
N HIS A 202 -25.91 15.03 -1.02
CA HIS A 202 -24.72 14.36 -0.51
C HIS A 202 -23.53 15.32 -0.43
N LEU A 203 -23.27 16.09 -1.49
CA LEU A 203 -22.19 17.08 -1.51
C LEU A 203 -22.41 18.17 -0.44
N ASP A 204 -23.64 18.63 -0.27
CA ASP A 204 -23.96 19.65 0.74
C ASP A 204 -23.96 19.11 2.18
N THR A 205 -24.07 17.79 2.36
CA THR A 205 -23.97 17.13 3.67
C THR A 205 -22.52 16.83 4.05
N HIS A 206 -21.73 16.30 3.12
CA HIS A 206 -20.42 15.69 3.42
C HIS A 206 -19.22 16.52 2.97
N TYR A 207 -19.36 17.39 1.97
CA TYR A 207 -18.28 18.25 1.49
C TYR A 207 -18.42 19.67 2.06
N THR A 208 -18.38 19.76 3.39
CA THR A 208 -18.66 20.99 4.15
C THR A 208 -17.42 21.65 4.74
N ALA A 209 -16.29 20.93 4.78
CA ALA A 209 -15.01 21.51 5.20
C ALA A 209 -14.53 22.53 4.16
N LYS A 210 -13.78 23.54 4.61
CA LYS A 210 -13.22 24.59 3.76
C LYS A 210 -11.71 24.66 3.95
N THR A 211 -11.00 24.78 2.84
CA THR A 211 -9.55 24.94 2.76
C THR A 211 -9.23 26.04 1.75
N ASP A 212 -7.95 26.34 1.59
CA ASP A 212 -7.48 27.36 0.63
C ASP A 212 -7.82 27.01 -0.83
N THR A 213 -8.14 25.74 -1.12
CA THR A 213 -8.52 25.26 -2.46
C THR A 213 -10.02 25.08 -2.67
N GLY A 214 -10.85 25.40 -1.66
CA GLY A 214 -12.30 25.38 -1.76
C GLY A 214 -12.98 24.51 -0.71
N ARG A 215 -14.16 23.98 -1.06
CA ARG A 215 -14.86 23.01 -0.20
C ARG A 215 -14.21 21.64 -0.35
N CYS A 216 -14.16 20.85 0.71
CA CYS A 216 -13.63 19.50 0.64
C CYS A 216 -14.35 18.55 1.60
N LEU A 217 -14.00 17.26 1.53
CA LEU A 217 -14.66 16.23 2.31
C LEU A 217 -14.40 16.43 3.81
N ALA A 218 -15.47 16.48 4.60
CA ALA A 218 -15.39 16.50 6.06
C ALA A 218 -15.40 15.06 6.58
N TYR A 219 -14.22 14.53 6.93
CA TYR A 219 -14.10 13.19 7.50
C TYR A 219 -14.50 13.26 8.97
N GLN A 220 -15.58 12.58 9.34
CA GLN A 220 -16.18 12.60 10.67
C GLN A 220 -16.02 11.22 11.33
N PRO A 221 -15.03 11.04 12.24
CA PRO A 221 -14.85 9.78 12.94
C PRO A 221 -16.16 9.32 13.60
N GLY A 222 -16.49 8.04 13.40
CA GLY A 222 -17.70 7.43 13.93
C GLY A 222 -18.99 7.72 13.15
N GLN A 223 -18.98 8.58 12.14
CA GLN A 223 -20.18 8.98 11.39
C GLN A 223 -20.03 8.88 9.87
N PHE A 224 -19.02 9.56 9.30
CA PHE A 224 -18.77 9.56 7.86
C PHE A 224 -17.27 9.53 7.60
N THR A 225 -16.77 8.34 7.30
CA THR A 225 -15.32 8.05 7.27
C THR A 225 -14.84 7.61 5.90
N ARG A 226 -15.27 8.33 4.87
CA ARG A 226 -14.90 8.08 3.47
C ARG A 226 -13.72 8.94 3.04
N LEU A 227 -12.97 8.47 2.05
CA LEU A 227 -11.88 9.19 1.41
C LEU A 227 -12.35 9.84 0.10
N PRO A 228 -11.83 11.01 -0.26
CA PRO A 228 -12.35 11.76 -1.40
C PRO A 228 -11.91 11.17 -2.76
N ASN A 229 -10.74 10.51 -2.82
CA ASN A 229 -10.15 9.96 -4.04
C ASN A 229 -9.05 8.91 -3.71
N ARG A 230 -8.53 8.21 -4.72
CA ARG A 230 -7.44 7.21 -4.61
C ARG A 230 -6.10 7.82 -4.18
N TYR A 231 -5.91 9.12 -4.44
CA TYR A 231 -4.82 9.95 -3.93
C TYR A 231 -5.43 11.21 -3.32
N TYR A 232 -4.89 11.66 -2.20
CA TYR A 232 -5.48 12.76 -1.44
C TYR A 232 -4.48 13.39 -0.48
N THR A 233 -4.82 14.55 0.06
CA THR A 233 -4.05 15.24 1.09
C THR A 233 -4.93 15.68 2.26
N PHE A 234 -4.33 15.78 3.43
CA PHE A 234 -4.93 16.37 4.62
C PHE A 234 -3.84 17.00 5.47
N ARG A 235 -4.24 17.90 6.37
CA ARG A 235 -3.34 18.55 7.34
C ARG A 235 -3.69 18.12 8.75
N TYR A 236 -2.68 17.82 9.54
CA TYR A 236 -2.82 17.52 10.96
C TYR A 236 -1.57 17.96 11.72
N GLY A 237 -1.74 18.73 12.80
CA GLY A 237 -0.65 19.31 13.60
C GLY A 237 0.32 20.13 12.76
N ASP A 238 -0.21 20.92 11.82
CA ASP A 238 0.56 21.71 10.84
C ASP A 238 1.49 20.90 9.92
N ILE A 239 1.26 19.58 9.82
CA ILE A 239 1.93 18.69 8.87
C ILE A 239 0.97 18.34 7.75
N ASP A 240 1.42 18.53 6.50
CA ASP A 240 0.70 18.07 5.32
C ASP A 240 1.05 16.60 5.04
N PHE A 241 0.02 15.77 4.90
CA PHE A 241 0.13 14.37 4.51
C PHE A 241 -0.32 14.22 3.05
N PHE A 242 0.44 13.48 2.24
CA PHE A 242 0.15 13.23 0.83
C PHE A 242 0.05 11.72 0.58
N ALA A 243 -1.14 11.26 0.28
CA ALA A 243 -1.46 9.87 -0.04
C ALA A 243 -1.39 9.68 -1.57
N LEU A 244 -0.57 8.74 -2.06
CA LEU A 244 -0.45 8.47 -3.50
C LEU A 244 -0.89 7.05 -3.85
N ASP A 245 -1.54 6.93 -5.00
CA ASP A 245 -1.75 5.66 -5.67
C ASP A 245 -0.58 5.36 -6.60
N SER A 246 0.43 4.69 -6.05
CA SER A 246 1.62 4.25 -6.80
C SER A 246 1.34 3.25 -7.92
N ASN A 247 0.16 2.62 -7.96
CA ASN A 247 -0.19 1.67 -9.03
C ASN A 247 -0.37 2.32 -10.39
N THR A 248 -0.50 3.64 -10.44
CA THR A 248 -0.78 4.40 -11.67
C THR A 248 0.45 5.11 -12.22
N PHE A 249 1.60 4.95 -11.58
CA PHE A 249 2.88 5.45 -12.07
C PHE A 249 4.04 4.48 -11.79
N ASN A 250 3.76 3.17 -11.74
CA ASN A 250 4.77 2.12 -11.54
C ASN A 250 5.18 1.39 -12.83
N ASN A 251 4.64 1.72 -14.00
CA ASN A 251 5.09 1.06 -15.24
C ASN A 251 6.55 1.41 -15.54
N PRO A 252 7.46 0.45 -15.73
CA PRO A 252 8.82 0.75 -16.16
C PRO A 252 8.84 1.46 -17.52
N PRO A 253 9.85 2.30 -17.80
CA PRO A 253 10.05 2.82 -19.14
C PRO A 253 10.31 1.65 -20.10
N PRO A 254 9.91 1.76 -21.37
CA PRO A 254 10.13 0.70 -22.34
C PRO A 254 11.62 0.50 -22.60
N ILE A 255 12.02 -0.76 -22.78
CA ILE A 255 13.39 -1.12 -23.12
C ILE A 255 13.73 -0.50 -24.50
N PRO A 256 14.85 0.25 -24.64
CA PRO A 256 15.22 0.89 -25.91
C PRO A 256 15.49 -0.09 -27.06
N GLU A 257 15.23 0.31 -28.31
CA GLU A 257 15.59 -0.45 -29.53
C GLU A 257 17.08 -0.30 -29.86
N THR A 258 17.93 -0.86 -29.00
CA THR A 258 19.40 -0.86 -29.14
C THR A 258 19.94 -2.26 -28.88
N ALA A 259 21.17 -2.56 -29.30
CA ALA A 259 21.78 -3.87 -29.04
C ALA A 259 21.85 -4.23 -27.53
N ALA A 260 22.03 -3.24 -26.66
CA ALA A 260 21.98 -3.43 -25.21
C ALA A 260 20.55 -3.74 -24.74
N GLY A 261 19.55 -3.05 -25.27
CA GLY A 261 18.14 -3.31 -24.99
C GLY A 261 17.68 -4.69 -25.51
N ASP A 262 18.17 -5.14 -26.67
CA ASP A 262 17.89 -6.49 -27.18
C ASP A 262 18.46 -7.57 -26.25
N ALA A 263 19.68 -7.40 -25.76
CA ALA A 263 20.28 -8.29 -24.77
C ALA A 263 19.49 -8.31 -23.45
N GLU A 264 18.99 -7.16 -23.01
CA GLU A 264 18.13 -7.04 -21.83
C GLU A 264 16.80 -7.78 -22.03
N ARG A 265 16.13 -7.61 -23.19
CA ARG A 265 14.90 -8.35 -23.52
C ARG A 265 15.10 -9.85 -23.48
N ILE A 266 16.17 -10.36 -24.10
CA ILE A 266 16.51 -11.80 -24.10
C ILE A 266 16.69 -12.30 -22.66
N THR A 267 17.39 -11.53 -21.82
CA THR A 267 17.63 -11.88 -20.41
C THR A 267 16.31 -11.94 -19.63
N LEU A 268 15.44 -10.97 -19.80
CA LEU A 268 14.13 -10.92 -19.15
C LEU A 268 13.22 -12.05 -19.61
N GLU A 269 13.19 -12.35 -20.92
CA GLU A 269 12.43 -13.47 -21.47
C GLU A 269 12.90 -14.81 -20.90
N GLN A 270 14.22 -15.02 -20.77
CA GLN A 270 14.77 -16.22 -20.14
C GLN A 270 14.36 -16.31 -18.67
N ARG A 271 14.55 -15.24 -17.87
CA ARG A 271 14.14 -15.21 -16.45
C ARG A 271 12.66 -15.51 -16.29
N ARG A 272 11.82 -14.97 -17.17
CA ARG A 272 10.38 -15.23 -17.19
C ARG A 272 10.07 -16.71 -17.43
N GLN A 273 10.76 -17.36 -18.37
CA GLN A 273 10.59 -18.79 -18.64
C GLN A 273 11.04 -19.64 -17.44
N ASP A 274 12.16 -19.29 -16.82
CA ASP A 274 12.68 -19.98 -15.64
C ASP A 274 11.67 -19.91 -14.47
N PHE A 275 11.07 -18.74 -14.26
CA PHE A 275 10.02 -18.56 -13.25
C PHE A 275 8.75 -19.34 -13.56
N GLU A 276 8.31 -19.43 -14.82
CA GLU A 276 7.17 -20.28 -15.20
C GLU A 276 7.46 -21.78 -14.99
N GLN A 277 8.71 -22.23 -15.22
CA GLN A 277 9.12 -23.59 -14.91
C GLN A 277 9.13 -23.86 -13.40
N GLU A 278 9.71 -22.96 -12.61
CA GLU A 278 9.74 -23.06 -11.15
C GLU A 278 8.32 -23.07 -10.56
N LYS A 279 7.43 -22.24 -11.10
CA LYS A 279 6.01 -22.24 -10.77
C LYS A 279 5.36 -23.60 -11.01
N GLN A 280 5.62 -24.24 -12.16
CA GLN A 280 5.08 -25.57 -12.45
C GLN A 280 5.61 -26.61 -11.45
N GLN A 281 6.90 -26.56 -11.12
CA GLN A 281 7.50 -27.46 -10.12
C GLN A 281 6.86 -27.29 -8.73
N ILE A 282 6.57 -26.06 -8.32
CA ILE A 282 5.88 -25.78 -7.04
C ILE A 282 4.47 -26.36 -7.05
N LEU A 283 3.72 -26.20 -8.15
CA LEU A 283 2.37 -26.75 -8.28
C LEU A 283 2.38 -28.28 -8.23
N ASP A 284 3.29 -28.91 -8.96
CA ASP A 284 3.46 -30.37 -8.96
C ASP A 284 3.81 -30.88 -7.56
N LYS A 285 4.76 -30.21 -6.88
CA LYS A 285 5.16 -30.57 -5.52
C LYS A 285 4.01 -30.39 -4.52
N SER A 286 3.26 -29.31 -4.62
CA SER A 286 2.12 -29.02 -3.75
C SER A 286 1.02 -30.08 -3.90
N SER A 287 0.81 -30.63 -5.10
CA SER A 287 -0.20 -31.68 -5.32
C SER A 287 0.09 -32.99 -4.56
N GLN A 288 1.36 -33.24 -4.23
CA GLN A 288 1.83 -34.46 -3.56
C GLN A 288 1.73 -34.38 -2.03
N LEU A 289 1.51 -33.19 -1.46
CA LEU A 289 1.49 -32.97 -0.01
C LEU A 289 0.09 -33.14 0.58
N ASN A 290 0.02 -33.58 1.83
CA ASN A 290 -1.21 -33.75 2.58
C ASN A 290 -1.46 -32.55 3.51
N PRO A 291 -2.51 -31.74 3.27
CA PRO A 291 -2.82 -30.59 4.13
C PRO A 291 -3.26 -30.97 5.55
N ASP A 292 -3.67 -32.22 5.78
CA ASP A 292 -4.06 -32.69 7.12
C ASP A 292 -2.85 -33.07 8.00
N ASN A 293 -1.65 -33.21 7.40
CA ASN A 293 -0.41 -33.42 8.15
C ASN A 293 0.18 -32.05 8.53
N PRO A 294 0.37 -31.73 9.84
CA PRO A 294 0.84 -30.42 10.27
C PRO A 294 2.17 -29.96 9.66
N ASN A 295 3.12 -30.88 9.44
CA ASN A 295 4.43 -30.52 8.88
C ASN A 295 4.34 -30.26 7.36
N GLU A 296 3.51 -31.05 6.67
CA GLU A 296 3.29 -30.86 5.23
C GLU A 296 2.41 -29.64 4.95
N ALA A 297 1.48 -29.31 5.86
CA ALA A 297 0.69 -28.08 5.81
C ALA A 297 1.56 -26.82 5.95
N GLU A 298 2.52 -26.82 6.88
CA GLU A 298 3.49 -25.72 6.99
C GLU A 298 4.39 -25.61 5.74
N TYR A 299 4.72 -26.73 5.11
CA TYR A 299 5.48 -26.70 3.86
C TYR A 299 4.64 -26.20 2.67
N LEU A 300 3.36 -26.57 2.60
CA LEU A 300 2.39 -26.04 1.63
C LEU A 300 2.24 -24.51 1.73
N ASP A 301 2.19 -23.99 2.96
CA ASP A 301 2.17 -22.55 3.27
C ASP A 301 3.37 -21.83 2.63
N ASP A 302 4.57 -22.37 2.85
CA ASP A 302 5.82 -21.84 2.27
C ASP A 302 5.84 -21.91 0.74
N LEU A 303 5.31 -22.99 0.15
CA LEU A 303 5.20 -23.15 -1.30
C LEU A 303 4.20 -22.15 -1.91
N TYR A 304 3.06 -21.92 -1.26
CA TYR A 304 2.08 -20.91 -1.67
C TYR A 304 2.68 -19.51 -1.67
N VAL A 305 3.38 -19.16 -0.59
CA VAL A 305 4.11 -17.90 -0.44
C VAL A 305 5.14 -17.69 -1.55
N LYS A 306 5.84 -18.75 -1.93
CA LYS A 306 6.84 -18.73 -3.01
C LYS A 306 6.17 -18.60 -4.37
N LEU A 307 5.04 -19.27 -4.58
CA LEU A 307 4.23 -19.16 -5.80
C LEU A 307 3.76 -17.71 -6.01
N SER A 308 3.18 -17.07 -5.00
CA SER A 308 2.76 -15.65 -5.08
C SER A 308 3.92 -14.73 -5.45
N GLN A 309 5.10 -14.95 -4.84
CA GLN A 309 6.29 -14.17 -5.13
C GLN A 309 6.72 -14.30 -6.60
N ILE A 310 6.75 -15.53 -7.11
CA ILE A 310 7.11 -15.81 -8.51
C ILE A 310 6.13 -15.13 -9.47
N GLU A 311 4.84 -15.14 -9.14
CA GLU A 311 3.86 -14.46 -9.97
C GLU A 311 4.04 -12.94 -10.02
N GLU A 312 4.34 -12.31 -8.89
CA GLU A 312 4.67 -10.88 -8.87
C GLU A 312 5.92 -10.57 -9.72
N LEU A 313 6.95 -11.43 -9.67
CA LEU A 313 8.14 -11.30 -10.50
C LEU A 313 7.82 -11.45 -12.00
N ILE A 314 6.97 -12.42 -12.37
CA ILE A 314 6.50 -12.58 -13.75
C ILE A 314 5.71 -11.34 -14.19
N VAL A 315 4.86 -10.78 -13.33
CA VAL A 315 4.09 -9.56 -13.65
C VAL A 315 5.02 -8.35 -13.85
N ASP A 316 6.06 -8.19 -13.04
CA ASP A 316 7.07 -7.14 -13.23
C ASP A 316 7.81 -7.30 -14.56
N ILE A 317 8.27 -8.52 -14.89
CA ILE A 317 8.93 -8.79 -16.18
C ILE A 317 7.97 -8.56 -17.36
N ASP A 318 6.72 -9.03 -17.28
CA ASP A 318 5.70 -8.80 -18.31
C ASP A 318 5.51 -7.29 -18.57
N LYS A 319 5.61 -6.44 -17.53
CA LYS A 319 5.55 -4.97 -17.69
C LYS A 319 6.80 -4.39 -18.35
N GLN A 320 7.99 -4.87 -17.99
CA GLN A 320 9.24 -4.43 -18.60
C GLN A 320 9.32 -4.79 -20.10
N LEU A 321 8.81 -5.97 -20.46
CA LEU A 321 8.73 -6.45 -21.84
C LEU A 321 7.57 -5.83 -22.64
N ALA A 322 6.68 -5.05 -22.00
CA ALA A 322 5.51 -4.50 -22.66
C ALA A 322 5.90 -3.45 -23.73
N PRO A 323 5.17 -3.35 -24.86
CA PRO A 323 5.47 -2.39 -25.91
C PRO A 323 5.43 -0.93 -25.44
N GLN A 324 6.22 -0.06 -26.08
CA GLN A 324 6.34 1.37 -25.77
C GLN A 324 5.01 2.13 -25.69
N GLN A 325 4.01 1.75 -26.48
CA GLN A 325 2.68 2.37 -26.50
C GLN A 325 1.84 2.08 -25.25
N THR A 326 2.30 1.17 -24.37
CA THR A 326 1.57 0.74 -23.16
C THR A 326 2.14 1.33 -21.86
N ALA A 327 3.18 2.19 -21.95
CA ALA A 327 3.84 2.83 -20.82
C ALA A 327 3.03 4.01 -20.23
N ASP A 328 1.72 3.80 -20.02
CA ASP A 328 0.85 4.78 -19.39
C ASP A 328 1.42 5.21 -18.03
N THR A 329 1.44 6.52 -17.78
CA THR A 329 1.83 7.11 -16.51
C THR A 329 0.82 8.16 -16.13
N ASP A 330 0.42 8.17 -14.87
CA ASP A 330 -0.52 9.13 -14.30
C ASP A 330 0.12 10.49 -14.04
N ILE A 331 0.34 11.23 -15.12
CA ILE A 331 0.91 12.58 -15.07
C ILE A 331 0.04 13.53 -14.25
N GLU A 332 -1.29 13.36 -14.26
CA GLU A 332 -2.21 14.19 -13.47
C GLU A 332 -1.91 14.10 -11.97
N GLN A 333 -1.70 12.88 -11.44
CA GLN A 333 -1.34 12.70 -10.03
C GLN A 333 0.07 13.22 -9.70
N LEU A 334 1.06 13.02 -10.59
CA LEU A 334 2.42 13.49 -10.36
C LEU A 334 2.49 15.02 -10.35
N GLU A 335 1.79 15.67 -11.28
CA GLU A 335 1.64 17.13 -11.32
C GLU A 335 0.86 17.65 -10.12
N TRP A 336 -0.20 16.94 -9.70
CA TRP A 336 -0.91 17.24 -8.46
C TRP A 336 0.04 17.23 -7.24
N LEU A 337 0.88 16.19 -7.10
CA LEU A 337 1.83 16.09 -6.00
C LEU A 337 2.84 17.24 -6.03
N LYS A 338 3.42 17.52 -7.20
CA LYS A 338 4.35 18.64 -7.40
C LYS A 338 3.71 19.95 -6.93
N ASN A 339 2.52 20.26 -7.43
CA ASN A 339 1.84 21.53 -7.13
C ASN A 339 1.43 21.62 -5.65
N LYS A 340 0.96 20.54 -5.04
CA LYS A 340 0.60 20.52 -3.62
C LYS A 340 1.81 20.63 -2.70
N LEU A 341 2.96 20.03 -3.06
CA LEU A 341 4.22 20.22 -2.31
C LEU A 341 4.73 21.67 -2.42
N ILE A 342 4.70 22.28 -3.60
CA ILE A 342 5.06 23.69 -3.78
C ILE A 342 4.16 24.59 -2.92
N ALA A 343 2.84 24.39 -3.00
CA ALA A 343 1.87 25.15 -2.19
C ALA A 343 2.10 24.95 -0.68
N SER A 344 2.43 23.71 -0.28
CA SER A 344 2.79 23.38 1.10
C SER A 344 4.05 24.11 1.55
N TRP A 345 5.08 24.24 0.70
CA TRP A 345 6.30 25.01 0.97
C TRP A 345 6.06 26.51 1.10
N HIS A 346 5.14 27.07 0.33
CA HIS A 346 4.78 28.48 0.42
C HIS A 346 3.81 28.81 1.57
N ASN A 347 3.22 27.81 2.22
CA ASN A 347 2.36 28.02 3.37
C ASN A 347 3.18 28.08 4.67
N SER A 348 3.29 29.27 5.26
CA SER A 348 4.08 29.51 6.48
C SER A 348 3.56 28.80 7.73
N GLN A 349 2.30 28.33 7.73
CA GLN A 349 1.76 27.51 8.81
C GLN A 349 2.26 26.07 8.72
N VAL A 350 2.68 25.60 7.54
CA VAL A 350 3.13 24.21 7.37
C VAL A 350 4.55 24.04 7.86
N ARG A 351 4.69 23.21 8.89
CA ARG A 351 5.99 22.84 9.45
C ARG A 351 6.55 21.54 8.88
N GLY A 352 5.71 20.65 8.36
CA GLY A 352 6.14 19.31 7.93
C GLY A 352 5.37 18.73 6.74
N ARG A 353 5.98 17.77 6.06
CA ARG A 353 5.46 17.08 4.88
C ARG A 353 5.74 15.59 4.98
N VAL A 354 4.68 14.78 4.96
CA VAL A 354 4.76 13.31 4.98
C VAL A 354 4.12 12.78 3.71
N VAL A 355 4.81 11.93 2.97
CA VAL A 355 4.27 11.26 1.78
C VAL A 355 4.08 9.78 2.09
N TYR A 356 2.97 9.19 1.69
CA TYR A 356 2.76 7.75 1.83
C TYR A 356 2.03 7.11 0.64
N PHE A 357 2.47 5.91 0.29
CA PHE A 357 2.01 5.16 -0.89
C PHE A 357 2.36 3.68 -0.75
N HIS A 358 2.13 2.85 -1.77
CA HIS A 358 2.32 1.41 -1.64
C HIS A 358 3.72 0.91 -2.05
N HIS A 359 4.16 1.10 -3.29
CA HIS A 359 5.39 0.47 -3.79
C HIS A 359 6.65 1.30 -3.45
N PRO A 360 7.67 0.75 -2.78
CA PRO A 360 8.84 1.50 -2.33
C PRO A 360 9.81 1.84 -3.48
N PRO A 361 10.36 3.07 -3.55
CA PRO A 361 11.44 3.39 -4.49
C PRO A 361 12.83 2.97 -3.97
N TYR A 362 12.97 2.80 -2.65
CA TYR A 362 14.19 2.40 -1.95
C TYR A 362 13.84 1.28 -0.98
N VAL A 363 14.49 0.12 -1.15
CA VAL A 363 14.22 -1.08 -0.36
C VAL A 363 15.37 -2.06 -0.53
N THR A 364 15.74 -2.80 0.53
CA THR A 364 16.74 -3.88 0.47
C THR A 364 16.15 -5.27 0.65
N GLU A 365 14.82 -5.38 0.74
CA GLU A 365 14.10 -6.64 0.59
C GLU A 365 14.50 -7.35 -0.72
N ALA A 366 14.78 -8.65 -0.61
CA ALA A 366 15.41 -9.47 -1.65
C ALA A 366 14.68 -9.55 -2.99
N THR A 367 13.39 -9.25 -3.05
CA THR A 367 12.54 -9.45 -4.23
C THR A 367 12.10 -8.16 -4.90
N LYS A 368 12.08 -7.04 -4.16
CA LYS A 368 11.60 -5.75 -4.67
C LYS A 368 12.69 -4.79 -5.13
N TRP A 369 13.91 -4.90 -4.60
CA TRP A 369 14.95 -3.88 -4.73
C TRP A 369 15.37 -3.56 -6.18
N GLU A 370 15.37 -4.56 -7.07
CA GLU A 370 15.76 -4.44 -8.48
C GLU A 370 14.59 -4.47 -9.47
N GLN A 371 13.34 -4.45 -8.98
CA GLN A 371 12.17 -4.54 -9.87
C GLN A 371 12.05 -3.30 -10.77
N GLY A 372 11.58 -3.53 -12.00
CA GLY A 372 11.33 -2.45 -12.95
C GLY A 372 10.36 -1.42 -12.38
N GLN A 373 9.31 -1.88 -11.68
CA GLN A 373 8.36 -1.00 -10.99
C GLN A 373 9.00 -0.11 -9.92
N THR A 374 9.85 -0.67 -9.06
CA THR A 374 10.59 0.05 -7.99
C THR A 374 11.42 1.17 -8.60
N LEU A 375 12.18 0.87 -9.65
CA LEU A 375 13.03 1.85 -10.32
C LEU A 375 12.20 2.93 -11.02
N ALA A 376 11.07 2.57 -11.62
CA ALA A 376 10.20 3.52 -12.30
C ALA A 376 9.58 4.55 -11.34
N ILE A 377 9.17 4.10 -10.15
CA ILE A 377 8.67 4.98 -9.09
C ILE A 377 9.77 5.91 -8.60
N ARG A 378 10.98 5.37 -8.36
CA ARG A 378 12.13 6.17 -7.94
C ARG A 378 12.39 7.31 -8.93
N THR A 379 12.46 7.00 -10.22
CA THR A 379 12.70 8.00 -11.28
C THR A 379 11.63 9.08 -11.28
N ARG A 380 10.34 8.70 -11.27
CA ARG A 380 9.23 9.67 -11.32
C ARG A 380 9.14 10.55 -10.08
N LEU A 381 9.39 10.00 -8.89
CA LEU A 381 9.42 10.80 -7.66
C LEU A 381 10.64 11.73 -7.62
N ARG A 382 11.81 11.30 -8.13
CA ARG A 382 12.97 12.18 -8.31
C ARG A 382 12.63 13.36 -9.22
N GLU A 383 11.96 13.12 -10.34
CA GLU A 383 11.52 14.19 -11.26
C GLU A 383 10.59 15.18 -10.56
N VAL A 384 9.58 14.68 -9.84
CA VAL A 384 8.66 15.53 -9.06
C VAL A 384 9.41 16.34 -8.02
N PHE A 385 10.24 15.70 -7.20
CA PHE A 385 10.97 16.40 -6.12
C PHE A 385 12.00 17.39 -6.67
N ASN A 386 12.66 17.09 -7.79
CA ASN A 386 13.54 18.02 -8.47
C ASN A 386 12.76 19.27 -8.92
N ALA A 387 11.61 19.09 -9.56
CA ALA A 387 10.79 20.21 -10.01
C ALA A 387 10.26 21.06 -8.83
N VAL A 388 9.93 20.43 -7.70
CA VAL A 388 9.57 21.14 -6.46
C VAL A 388 10.76 21.94 -5.94
N ALA A 389 11.94 21.31 -5.80
CA ALA A 389 13.14 21.98 -5.29
C ALA A 389 13.55 23.16 -6.19
N GLU A 390 13.51 22.98 -7.50
CA GLU A 390 13.78 24.04 -8.48
C GLU A 390 12.80 25.22 -8.34
N THR A 391 11.51 24.94 -8.12
CA THR A 391 10.48 25.99 -7.99
C THR A 391 10.53 26.71 -6.65
N VAL A 392 10.75 25.96 -5.56
CA VAL A 392 10.83 26.53 -4.20
C VAL A 392 12.15 27.30 -4.02
N GLY A 393 13.20 26.95 -4.75
CA GLY A 393 14.52 27.56 -4.67
C GLY A 393 15.31 27.03 -3.48
N ASP A 394 16.02 27.93 -2.78
CA ASP A 394 16.82 27.57 -1.62
C ASP A 394 15.92 27.03 -0.48
N LEU A 395 15.92 25.70 -0.33
CA LEU A 395 15.22 25.06 0.78
C LEU A 395 15.81 25.56 2.10
N PRO A 396 14.98 26.00 3.08
CA PRO A 396 15.47 26.49 4.36
C PRO A 396 16.35 25.43 5.05
N GLN A 397 17.62 25.78 5.31
CA GLN A 397 18.65 25.04 6.10
C GLN A 397 18.43 23.53 6.23
N ASP A 398 19.09 22.75 5.37
CA ASP A 398 19.23 21.28 5.45
C ASP A 398 17.90 20.48 5.44
N ARG A 399 16.80 21.09 5.00
CA ARG A 399 15.52 20.40 4.87
C ARG A 399 15.38 19.73 3.51
N ALA A 400 15.04 18.45 3.52
CA ALA A 400 14.58 17.75 2.32
C ALA A 400 13.19 18.25 1.88
N VAL A 401 12.85 18.03 0.61
CA VAL A 401 11.54 18.41 0.02
C VAL A 401 10.37 17.81 0.81
N VAL A 402 10.57 16.63 1.38
CA VAL A 402 9.63 15.89 2.23
C VAL A 402 10.38 15.38 3.46
N ASP A 403 9.79 15.50 4.65
CA ASP A 403 10.47 15.16 5.91
C ASP A 403 10.47 13.64 6.18
N LEU A 404 9.40 12.93 5.78
CA LEU A 404 9.25 11.48 5.96
C LEU A 404 8.44 10.85 4.82
N VAL A 405 8.90 9.69 4.34
CA VAL A 405 8.17 8.86 3.38
C VAL A 405 7.85 7.49 3.96
N LEU A 406 6.59 7.06 3.85
CA LEU A 406 6.09 5.77 4.33
C LEU A 406 5.57 4.94 3.15
N ASN A 407 5.94 3.67 3.05
CA ASN A 407 5.42 2.80 1.99
C ASN A 407 5.20 1.35 2.44
N GLY A 408 4.76 0.45 1.56
CA GLY A 408 4.44 -0.96 1.83
C GLY A 408 5.10 -1.89 0.81
N HIS A 409 4.37 -2.87 0.29
CA HIS A 409 4.68 -3.78 -0.83
C HIS A 409 5.84 -4.77 -0.60
N ALA A 410 6.97 -4.30 -0.08
CA ALA A 410 8.01 -5.16 0.42
C ALA A 410 7.61 -5.65 1.80
N HIS A 411 7.44 -6.97 1.96
CA HIS A 411 6.94 -7.56 3.20
C HIS A 411 8.03 -7.61 4.29
N CYS A 412 8.38 -6.45 4.79
CA CYS A 412 9.27 -6.21 5.91
C CYS A 412 8.91 -4.86 6.54
N LEU A 413 9.43 -4.61 7.74
CA LEU A 413 9.66 -3.25 8.19
C LEU A 413 11.10 -2.89 7.88
N GLU A 414 11.32 -1.76 7.22
CA GLU A 414 12.65 -1.28 6.89
C GLU A 414 12.75 0.23 7.05
N TYR A 415 13.77 0.73 7.75
CA TYR A 415 14.13 2.16 7.75
C TYR A 415 15.38 2.37 6.90
N LEU A 416 15.26 3.21 5.87
CA LEU A 416 16.38 3.63 5.02
C LEU A 416 16.56 5.15 5.05
N GLN A 417 17.81 5.56 4.91
CA GLN A 417 18.17 6.95 4.63
C GLN A 417 18.82 7.03 3.25
N THR A 418 18.39 7.97 2.41
CA THR A 418 19.10 8.31 1.17
C THR A 418 20.28 9.23 1.46
N TYR A 419 21.38 9.05 0.74
CA TYR A 419 22.54 9.94 0.82
C TYR A 419 22.47 10.97 -0.32
N ASN A 420 23.62 11.41 -0.83
CA ASN A 420 23.67 12.21 -2.05
C ASN A 420 23.29 11.32 -3.25
N THR A 421 22.04 11.36 -3.67
CA THR A 421 21.56 10.66 -4.87
C THR A 421 21.89 11.43 -6.15
N GLY A 422 22.20 12.73 -6.04
CA GLY A 422 22.28 13.66 -7.17
C GLY A 422 20.93 14.28 -7.55
N TYR A 423 19.87 13.98 -6.79
CA TYR A 423 18.51 14.49 -6.99
C TYR A 423 17.97 15.05 -5.66
N ALA A 424 16.82 15.71 -5.71
CA ALA A 424 16.13 16.30 -4.57
C ALA A 424 15.54 15.28 -3.59
N ASP A 425 15.69 13.99 -3.86
CA ASP A 425 15.40 12.89 -2.93
C ASP A 425 16.60 12.50 -2.04
N SER A 426 17.67 13.31 -2.05
CA SER A 426 18.84 13.15 -1.19
C SER A 426 18.52 13.46 0.28
N SER A 427 19.21 12.79 1.21
CA SER A 427 19.10 13.03 2.66
C SER A 427 17.68 12.87 3.23
N MET A 428 16.85 12.04 2.59
CA MET A 428 15.47 11.77 2.98
C MET A 428 15.35 10.48 3.80
N ASN A 429 14.31 10.43 4.62
CA ASN A 429 13.98 9.28 5.45
C ASN A 429 12.82 8.49 4.85
N TRP A 430 13.03 7.18 4.71
CA TRP A 430 12.10 6.25 4.09
C TRP A 430 11.81 5.10 5.04
N ILE A 431 10.54 4.77 5.25
CA ILE A 431 10.16 3.61 6.05
C ILE A 431 9.20 2.71 5.25
N VAL A 432 9.66 1.50 4.96
CA VAL A 432 8.86 0.41 4.41
C VAL A 432 8.09 -0.23 5.56
N CYS A 433 6.77 -0.33 5.43
CA CYS A 433 5.83 -0.76 6.47
C CYS A 433 4.99 -1.98 6.02
N GLY A 434 5.49 -2.80 5.07
CA GLY A 434 4.74 -3.96 4.54
C GLY A 434 4.82 -5.22 5.40
N GLY A 435 5.32 -5.11 6.63
CA GLY A 435 5.52 -6.26 7.53
C GLY A 435 4.30 -6.64 8.37
N SER A 436 3.09 -6.13 8.10
CA SER A 436 1.98 -6.21 9.07
C SER A 436 1.09 -7.45 8.97
N GLY A 437 1.26 -8.34 7.98
CA GLY A 437 0.46 -9.57 7.95
C GLY A 437 0.85 -10.59 6.90
N PHE A 438 1.03 -10.17 5.65
CA PHE A 438 1.34 -11.10 4.57
C PHE A 438 2.83 -11.47 4.53
N SER A 439 3.12 -12.66 4.03
CA SER A 439 4.39 -13.37 4.18
C SER A 439 5.66 -12.50 4.14
N LEU A 440 6.32 -12.39 5.29
CA LEU A 440 7.58 -11.67 5.44
C LEU A 440 8.70 -12.21 4.54
N ARG A 441 9.55 -11.30 4.08
CA ARG A 441 10.69 -11.60 3.23
C ARG A 441 12.03 -11.26 3.89
N ARG A 442 13.12 -11.68 3.25
CA ARG A 442 14.49 -11.50 3.74
C ARG A 442 15.08 -10.22 3.16
N GLN A 443 16.08 -9.68 3.84
CA GLN A 443 16.98 -8.73 3.21
C GLN A 443 17.80 -9.45 2.13
N ARG A 444 18.13 -8.74 1.05
CA ARG A 444 19.02 -9.23 0.00
C ARG A 444 20.40 -9.58 0.54
N THR A 445 21.11 -10.45 -0.16
CA THR A 445 22.42 -10.99 0.27
C THR A 445 23.55 -9.97 0.26
N GLU A 446 23.44 -8.95 -0.58
CA GLU A 446 24.35 -7.82 -0.71
C GLU A 446 24.29 -6.88 0.51
N GLY A 447 23.28 -7.05 1.37
CA GLY A 447 23.14 -6.33 2.63
C GLY A 447 22.43 -4.98 2.50
N ALA A 448 22.78 -4.07 3.41
CA ALA A 448 22.03 -2.84 3.67
C ALA A 448 22.23 -1.71 2.63
N ASP A 449 23.23 -1.81 1.76
CA ASP A 449 23.73 -0.67 0.97
C ASP A 449 23.23 -0.67 -0.48
N LEU A 450 22.34 0.26 -0.83
CA LEU A 450 21.91 0.44 -2.22
C LEU A 450 22.92 1.31 -2.97
N VAL A 451 23.46 0.75 -4.06
CA VAL A 451 24.47 1.39 -4.91
C VAL A 451 23.90 1.59 -6.31
N GLU A 452 24.07 2.77 -6.89
CA GLU A 452 23.72 3.10 -8.28
C GLU A 452 24.92 3.81 -8.91
N ARG A 453 25.43 3.27 -10.04
CA ARG A 453 26.63 3.76 -10.74
C ARG A 453 27.83 3.94 -9.80
N ASP A 454 28.13 2.90 -9.03
CA ASP A 454 29.22 2.85 -8.03
C ASP A 454 29.12 3.87 -6.89
N LYS A 455 27.96 4.52 -6.72
CA LYS A 455 27.68 5.46 -5.65
C LYS A 455 26.66 4.89 -4.67
N LEU A 456 26.97 4.94 -3.37
CA LEU A 456 26.00 4.65 -2.32
C LEU A 456 24.88 5.70 -2.36
N ILE A 457 23.66 5.27 -2.69
CA ILE A 457 22.50 6.15 -2.78
C ILE A 457 21.58 6.05 -1.56
N ALA A 458 21.56 4.92 -0.87
CA ALA A 458 20.78 4.72 0.35
C ALA A 458 21.35 3.58 1.20
N ARG A 459 21.12 3.63 2.51
CA ARG A 459 21.47 2.57 3.45
C ARG A 459 20.29 2.22 4.33
N SER A 460 20.07 0.91 4.51
CA SER A 460 19.14 0.35 5.48
C SER A 460 19.76 0.42 6.89
N HIS A 461 19.06 1.05 7.83
CA HIS A 461 19.47 1.21 9.22
C HIS A 461 18.75 0.24 10.16
N LEU A 462 17.54 -0.19 9.78
CA LEU A 462 16.77 -1.20 10.47
C LEU A 462 16.08 -2.07 9.43
N PHE A 463 16.22 -3.39 9.55
CA PHE A 463 15.50 -4.36 8.74
C PHE A 463 14.86 -5.42 9.65
N VAL A 464 13.54 -5.53 9.59
CA VAL A 464 12.73 -6.50 10.32
C VAL A 464 11.93 -7.29 9.31
N GLY A 465 12.42 -8.48 9.00
CA GLY A 465 11.79 -9.41 8.08
C GLY A 465 12.09 -10.85 8.46
N ARG A 466 11.67 -11.78 7.62
CA ARG A 466 11.87 -13.22 7.84
C ARG A 466 13.37 -13.51 7.95
N ASN A 467 13.77 -14.27 8.97
CA ASN A 467 15.15 -14.72 9.14
C ASN A 467 15.22 -16.14 9.73
N GLY A 468 16.43 -16.71 9.87
CA GLY A 468 16.64 -18.10 10.29
C GLY A 468 16.17 -19.14 9.25
N HIS A 469 16.31 -20.43 9.54
CA HIS A 469 15.89 -21.53 8.65
C HIS A 469 15.40 -22.73 9.46
N GLY A 470 14.49 -23.54 8.92
CA GLY A 470 13.96 -24.72 9.61
C GLY A 470 13.43 -24.38 11.01
N SER A 471 13.96 -25.04 12.03
CA SER A 471 13.57 -24.82 13.44
C SER A 471 14.00 -23.47 14.02
N THR A 472 14.91 -22.73 13.38
CA THR A 472 15.33 -21.39 13.82
C THR A 472 14.61 -20.25 13.08
N LYS A 473 13.64 -20.59 12.21
CA LYS A 473 12.88 -19.63 11.41
C LYS A 473 12.09 -18.66 12.29
N ARG A 474 12.25 -17.37 12.03
CA ARG A 474 11.56 -16.27 12.71
C ARG A 474 10.72 -15.47 11.72
N ARG A 475 9.52 -15.08 12.14
CA ARG A 475 8.61 -14.24 11.37
C ARG A 475 8.17 -13.03 12.24
N PRO A 476 8.99 -11.97 12.32
CA PRO A 476 8.71 -10.77 13.10
C PRO A 476 7.77 -9.80 12.35
N TYR A 477 6.46 -9.97 12.53
CA TYR A 477 5.47 -9.06 11.95
C TYR A 477 5.42 -7.75 12.72
N SER A 478 5.12 -6.64 12.06
CA SER A 478 5.31 -5.31 12.68
C SER A 478 4.28 -4.27 12.28
N CYS A 479 4.13 -3.28 13.17
CA CYS A 479 3.49 -2.00 12.92
C CYS A 479 4.31 -0.88 13.59
N LEU A 480 3.97 0.37 13.27
CA LEU A 480 4.64 1.53 13.85
C LEU A 480 3.65 2.38 14.65
N ARG A 481 4.13 2.91 15.77
CA ARG A 481 3.63 4.16 16.34
C ARG A 481 4.65 5.26 16.02
N ILE A 482 4.18 6.39 15.52
CA ILE A 482 5.02 7.56 15.25
C ILE A 482 4.50 8.71 16.11
N ASP A 483 5.34 9.23 16.99
CA ASP A 483 5.03 10.43 17.77
C ASP A 483 5.64 11.65 17.07
N VAL A 484 4.80 12.64 16.76
CA VAL A 484 5.19 13.92 16.18
C VAL A 484 5.42 14.92 17.30
N THR A 485 6.61 15.51 17.34
CA THR A 485 6.97 16.55 18.32
C THR A 485 7.71 17.71 17.66
N GLY A 486 8.05 18.74 18.43
CA GLY A 486 8.72 19.96 17.94
C GLY A 486 7.71 21.06 17.65
N LYS A 487 8.15 22.29 17.38
CA LYS A 487 7.26 23.42 17.04
C LYS A 487 7.46 23.91 15.60
N LYS A 488 8.70 24.27 15.25
CA LYS A 488 9.05 24.82 13.94
C LYS A 488 9.45 23.74 12.93
N HIS A 489 10.16 22.72 13.40
CA HIS A 489 10.58 21.56 12.64
C HIS A 489 10.00 20.31 13.31
N PRO A 490 9.23 19.49 12.59
CA PRO A 490 8.75 18.24 13.14
C PRO A 490 9.92 17.30 13.42
N ARG A 491 9.82 16.58 14.53
CA ARG A 491 10.64 15.42 14.84
C ARG A 491 9.71 14.23 14.96
N PHE A 492 10.07 13.13 14.32
CA PHE A 492 9.28 11.91 14.30
C PHE A 492 9.97 10.86 15.16
N ILE A 493 9.38 10.52 16.31
CA ILE A 493 9.85 9.43 17.15
C ILE A 493 9.18 8.15 16.66
N VAL A 494 9.92 7.32 15.94
CA VAL A 494 9.43 6.06 15.37
C VAL A 494 9.58 4.96 16.41
N ARG A 495 8.48 4.26 16.71
CA ARG A 495 8.40 3.15 17.67
C ARG A 495 7.94 1.89 16.96
N PRO A 496 8.87 1.00 16.57
CA PRO A 496 8.51 -0.27 15.99
C PRO A 496 7.96 -1.25 17.03
N LEU A 497 6.76 -1.77 16.76
CA LEU A 497 6.11 -2.81 17.56
C LEU A 497 6.15 -4.11 16.77
N VAL A 498 6.54 -5.21 17.42
CA VAL A 498 6.77 -6.49 16.76
C VAL A 498 6.00 -7.62 17.44
N ALA A 499 5.26 -8.38 16.64
CA ALA A 499 4.69 -9.68 16.95
C ALA A 499 5.48 -10.74 16.19
N GLU A 500 6.39 -11.43 16.87
CA GLU A 500 7.23 -12.46 16.28
C GLU A 500 6.60 -13.84 16.48
N TRP A 501 6.40 -14.55 15.38
CA TRP A 501 6.16 -15.99 15.40
C TRP A 501 7.49 -16.74 15.38
N TYR A 502 7.81 -17.42 16.47
CA TYR A 502 9.04 -18.19 16.65
C TYR A 502 8.76 -19.43 17.49
N GLN A 503 9.31 -20.57 17.10
CA GLN A 503 9.13 -21.85 17.83
C GLN A 503 7.67 -22.22 18.16
N ARG A 504 6.73 -21.82 17.28
CA ARG A 504 5.28 -22.01 17.44
C ARG A 504 4.63 -21.21 18.56
N GLU A 505 5.29 -20.16 19.03
CA GLU A 505 4.78 -19.21 20.01
C GLU A 505 4.83 -17.79 19.46
N TRP A 506 3.96 -16.94 20.00
CA TRP A 506 3.93 -15.52 19.71
C TRP A 506 4.70 -14.75 20.78
N HIS A 507 5.71 -13.99 20.37
CA HIS A 507 6.47 -13.11 21.24
C HIS A 507 6.25 -11.66 20.83
N ASN A 508 5.92 -10.82 21.81
CA ASN A 508 5.65 -9.41 21.59
C ASN A 508 6.77 -8.58 22.20
N TYR A 509 7.34 -7.67 21.42
CA TYR A 509 8.36 -6.74 21.89
C TYR A 509 8.36 -5.45 21.09
N GLN A 510 8.99 -4.42 21.65
CA GLN A 510 9.22 -3.14 20.99
C GLN A 510 10.71 -3.02 20.70
N ILE A 511 11.06 -2.60 19.48
CA ILE A 511 12.44 -2.25 19.12
C ILE A 511 12.73 -0.86 19.67
N GLU A 512 13.99 -0.59 20.01
CA GLU A 512 14.38 0.72 20.53
C GLU A 512 13.89 1.85 19.59
N PRO A 513 13.16 2.86 20.13
CA PRO A 513 12.71 3.97 19.33
C PRO A 513 13.87 4.76 18.74
N PHE A 514 13.68 5.27 17.53
CA PHE A 514 14.64 6.15 16.87
C PHE A 514 13.96 7.44 16.42
N MET A 515 14.75 8.50 16.27
CA MET A 515 14.27 9.82 15.89
C MET A 515 14.65 10.11 14.44
N ILE A 516 13.68 10.64 13.70
CA ILE A 516 13.84 11.20 12.36
C ILE A 516 13.58 12.70 12.41
#